data_AF-A0A654D0M6-F1
#
_entry.id   AF-A0A654D0M6-F1
#
_cell.length_a   1.000
_cell.length_b   1.000
_cell.length_c   1.000
_cell.angle_alpha   90.00
_cell.angle_beta   90.00
_cell.angle_gamma   90.00
#
_symmetry.space_group_name_H-M   'P 1'
#
loop_
_entity.id
_entity.type
_entity.pdbx_description
1 polymer ?
#
loop_
_entity_poly.entity_id
_entity_poly.type
_entity_poly.pdbx_seq_one_letter_code
_entity_poly.pdbx_strand_id
1 'polypeptide(L)'
;MNTVTLGVCPAKAPCAVWTQDSRALKLLASCAKNPPKGGYVHSGFALNREQDCSYRYTGYRVDALAAIPEEYGSAALKQAQDSDDYAAFEAWTSQPSVAGAIDAAGLALTYAIAATGLHASLMAVALAPFQMAEAA
;
A
#
# COMPACT_ATOMS: atom_id res chain seq x y z
N MET A 1 21.95 -2.54 -7.20
CA MET A 1 20.56 -2.89 -7.59
C MET A 1 19.98 -3.64 -6.41
N ASN A 2 19.21 -2.95 -5.55
CA ASN A 2 18.56 -3.61 -4.42
C ASN A 2 17.13 -3.95 -4.83
N THR A 3 16.93 -5.19 -5.24
CA THR A 3 15.62 -5.77 -5.43
C THR A 3 14.95 -5.80 -4.05
N VAL A 4 13.91 -4.97 -3.85
CA VAL A 4 13.05 -5.11 -2.68
C VAL A 4 12.19 -6.34 -2.91
N THR A 5 12.74 -7.50 -2.57
CA THR A 5 11.98 -8.74 -2.49
C THR A 5 11.08 -8.62 -1.27
N LEU A 6 9.88 -8.08 -1.46
CA LEU A 6 8.78 -8.29 -0.52
C LEU A 6 8.58 -9.80 -0.44
N GLY A 7 8.97 -10.41 0.68
CA GLY A 7 8.77 -11.84 0.91
C GLY A 7 7.29 -12.17 0.75
N VAL A 8 6.94 -12.83 -0.34
CA VAL A 8 5.56 -13.24 -0.62
C VAL A 8 5.29 -14.49 0.20
N CYS A 9 4.37 -14.43 1.16
CA CYS A 9 3.93 -15.65 1.82
C CYS A 9 3.04 -16.47 0.86
N PRO A 10 3.14 -17.81 0.90
CA PRO A 10 2.22 -18.66 0.16
C PRO A 10 0.79 -18.44 0.65
N ALA A 11 -0.19 -18.50 -0.26
CA ALA A 11 -1.62 -18.25 0.01
C ALA A 11 -2.29 -19.16 1.08
N LYS A 12 -1.55 -20.09 1.69
CA LYS A 12 -2.03 -21.05 2.70
C LYS A 12 -1.40 -20.90 4.09
N ALA A 13 -0.37 -20.06 4.26
CA ALA A 13 0.24 -19.83 5.56
C ALA A 13 0.03 -18.35 5.96
N PRO A 14 -0.45 -18.07 7.20
CA PRO A 14 -0.63 -16.70 7.63
C PRO A 14 0.73 -15.99 7.68
N CYS A 15 0.84 -14.84 7.02
CA CYS A 15 2.00 -13.97 7.14
C CYS A 15 2.12 -13.40 8.55
N ALA A 16 3.31 -12.91 8.93
CA ALA A 16 3.42 -12.04 10.11
C ALA A 16 2.71 -10.70 9.89
N VAL A 17 2.61 -10.23 8.64
CA VAL A 17 2.01 -8.95 8.26
C VAL A 17 1.02 -9.16 7.11
N TRP A 18 -0.20 -8.63 7.24
CA TRP A 18 -1.26 -8.85 6.25
C TRP A 18 -0.92 -8.25 4.87
N THR A 19 -0.10 -7.21 4.82
CA THR A 19 0.36 -6.58 3.56
C THR A 19 1.31 -7.45 2.74
N GLN A 20 1.84 -8.53 3.32
CA GLN A 20 2.65 -9.53 2.63
C GLN A 20 1.81 -10.68 2.06
N ASP A 21 0.51 -10.72 2.36
CA ASP A 21 -0.41 -11.69 1.78
C ASP A 21 -0.51 -11.46 0.26
N SER A 22 -0.31 -12.52 -0.51
CA SER A 22 -0.38 -12.46 -1.97
C SER A 22 -1.71 -11.90 -2.51
N ARG A 23 -2.82 -12.06 -1.78
CA ARG A 23 -4.13 -11.48 -2.10
C ARG A 23 -4.11 -9.97 -1.88
N ALA A 24 -3.59 -9.53 -0.74
CA ALA A 24 -3.46 -8.12 -0.40
C ALA A 24 -2.56 -7.39 -1.39
N LEU A 25 -1.40 -7.97 -1.75
CA LEU A 25 -0.48 -7.40 -2.73
C LEU A 25 -1.14 -7.13 -4.09
N LYS A 26 -1.94 -8.08 -4.59
CA LYS A 26 -2.66 -7.92 -5.88
C LYS A 26 -3.71 -6.80 -5.81
N LEU A 27 -4.44 -6.72 -4.70
CA LEU A 27 -5.45 -5.68 -4.48
C LEU A 27 -4.80 -4.30 -4.30
N LEU A 28 -3.71 -4.20 -3.55
CA LEU A 28 -2.94 -2.97 -3.36
C LEU A 28 -2.36 -2.46 -4.68
N ALA A 29 -1.78 -3.33 -5.50
CA ALA A 29 -1.28 -2.96 -6.83
C ALA A 29 -2.42 -2.47 -7.75
N SER A 30 -3.59 -3.12 -7.67
CA SER A 30 -4.79 -2.69 -8.41
C SER A 30 -5.28 -1.31 -7.94
N CYS A 31 -5.33 -1.08 -6.63
CA CYS A 31 -5.68 0.21 -6.04
C CYS A 31 -4.67 1.31 -6.39
N ALA A 32 -3.36 1.02 -6.41
CA ALA A 32 -2.35 1.98 -6.82
C ALA A 32 -2.51 2.39 -8.29
N LYS A 33 -2.78 1.44 -9.18
CA LYS A 33 -2.98 1.71 -10.61
C LYS A 33 -4.27 2.49 -10.90
N ASN A 34 -5.34 2.18 -10.18
CA ASN A 34 -6.63 2.84 -10.30
C ASN A 34 -7.12 3.23 -8.89
N PRO A 35 -6.74 4.42 -8.39
CA PRO A 35 -7.08 4.85 -7.04
C PRO A 35 -8.57 4.75 -6.74
N PRO A 36 -8.96 4.09 -5.63
CA PRO A 36 -10.35 4.06 -5.21
C PRO A 36 -10.81 5.47 -4.80
N LYS A 37 -12.13 5.71 -4.90
CA LYS A 37 -12.73 6.93 -4.36
C LYS A 37 -12.78 6.83 -2.84
N GLY A 38 -12.97 7.95 -2.17
CA GLY A 38 -13.13 7.98 -0.73
C GLY A 38 -13.64 9.33 -0.25
N GLY A 39 -13.83 9.44 1.07
CA GLY A 39 -14.25 10.67 1.72
C GLY A 39 -13.83 10.67 3.18
N TYR A 40 -13.89 11.86 3.79
CA TYR A 40 -13.65 12.00 5.22
C TYR A 40 -14.90 11.56 5.98
N VAL A 41 -14.70 10.73 6.99
CA VAL A 41 -15.72 10.25 7.91
C VAL A 41 -15.36 10.65 9.33
N HIS A 42 -16.39 11.05 10.06
CA HIS A 42 -16.32 11.33 11.48
C HIS A 42 -16.77 10.10 12.26
N SER A 43 -15.98 9.69 13.26
CA SER A 43 -16.33 8.55 14.11
C SER A 43 -17.35 8.92 15.18
N GLY A 44 -17.43 10.20 15.55
CA GLY A 44 -18.29 10.71 16.61
C GLY A 44 -17.74 10.46 18.03
N PHE A 45 -16.58 9.82 18.15
CA PHE A 45 -16.01 9.38 19.44
C PHE A 45 -14.83 10.23 19.92
N ALA A 46 -14.25 11.09 19.08
CA ALA A 46 -13.14 11.93 19.52
C ALA A 46 -13.64 13.20 20.25
N LEU A 47 -12.92 13.62 21.29
CA LEU A 47 -13.19 14.82 22.07
C LEU A 47 -13.00 16.12 21.26
N ASN A 48 -12.28 16.05 20.13
CA ASN A 48 -12.09 17.15 19.19
C ASN A 48 -12.53 16.72 17.79
N ARG A 49 -13.40 17.53 17.16
CA ARG A 49 -13.94 17.34 15.82
C ARG A 49 -12.86 17.30 14.72
N GLU A 50 -11.72 17.96 14.93
CA GLU A 50 -10.59 17.95 14.00
C GLU A 50 -9.78 16.65 14.06
N GLN A 51 -9.75 16.01 15.23
CA GLN A 51 -9.10 14.70 15.44
C GLN A 51 -10.06 13.55 15.11
N ASP A 52 -11.36 13.85 15.00
CA ASP A 52 -12.41 12.93 14.60
C ASP A 52 -12.60 12.89 13.08
N CYS A 53 -11.54 13.04 12.29
CA CYS A 53 -11.60 13.01 10.84
C CYS A 53 -10.68 11.91 10.33
N SER A 54 -11.24 10.84 9.76
CA SER A 54 -10.46 9.81 9.07
C SER A 54 -10.88 9.73 7.61
N TYR A 55 -9.91 9.62 6.70
CA TYR A 55 -10.22 9.38 5.30
C TYR A 55 -10.51 7.90 5.09
N ARG A 56 -11.65 7.59 4.46
CA ARG A 56 -12.06 6.21 4.16
C ARG A 56 -12.22 6.05 2.65
N TYR A 57 -11.42 5.14 2.10
CA TYR A 57 -11.63 4.64 0.75
C TYR A 57 -12.88 3.75 0.67
N THR A 58 -13.54 3.75 -0.48
CA THR A 58 -14.78 2.99 -0.73
C THR A 58 -14.71 2.21 -2.04
N GLY A 59 -15.50 1.13 -2.10
CA GLY A 59 -15.72 0.32 -3.27
C GLY A 59 -15.17 -1.11 -3.13
N TYR A 60 -15.64 -1.99 -4.01
CA TYR A 60 -15.45 -3.45 -3.92
C TYR A 60 -14.00 -3.90 -3.66
N ARG A 61 -13.01 -3.25 -4.28
CA ARG A 61 -11.59 -3.60 -4.08
C ARG A 61 -11.08 -3.26 -2.68
N VAL A 62 -11.59 -2.17 -2.11
CA VAL A 62 -11.28 -1.74 -0.74
C VAL A 62 -11.96 -2.68 0.25
N ASP A 63 -13.21 -3.06 -0.02
CA ASP A 63 -13.95 -4.00 0.83
C ASP A 63 -13.28 -5.40 0.83
N ALA A 64 -12.88 -5.88 -0.36
CA ALA A 64 -12.11 -7.12 -0.49
C ALA A 64 -10.74 -7.05 0.20
N LEU A 65 -10.10 -5.87 0.19
CA LEU A 65 -8.84 -5.65 0.87
C LEU A 65 -9.00 -5.59 2.38
N ALA A 66 -10.11 -5.02 2.88
CA ALA A 66 -10.40 -4.90 4.30
C ALA A 66 -10.72 -6.24 4.98
N ALA A 67 -11.31 -7.19 4.25
CA ALA A 67 -11.54 -8.53 4.75
C ALA A 67 -10.25 -9.27 5.16
N ILE A 68 -9.11 -8.97 4.50
CA ILE A 68 -7.84 -9.63 4.79
C ILE A 68 -7.32 -9.28 6.19
N PRO A 69 -7.01 -8.02 6.55
CA PRO A 69 -6.57 -7.70 7.91
C PRO A 69 -7.60 -8.07 8.99
N GLU A 70 -8.90 -8.10 8.68
CA GLU A 70 -9.95 -8.61 9.58
C GLU A 70 -9.80 -10.12 9.87
N GLU A 71 -9.46 -10.95 8.87
CA GLU A 71 -9.14 -12.37 9.07
C GLU A 71 -7.95 -12.53 10.04
N TYR A 72 -6.89 -11.74 9.85
CA TYR A 72 -5.69 -11.77 10.72
C TYR A 72 -6.01 -11.29 12.14
N GLY A 73 -6.76 -10.20 12.26
CA GLY A 73 -7.15 -9.65 13.57
C GLY A 73 -8.06 -10.58 14.34
N SER A 74 -9.00 -11.24 13.66
CA SER A 74 -9.90 -12.23 14.27
C SER A 74 -9.12 -13.44 14.78
N ALA A 75 -8.14 -13.93 14.02
CA ALA A 75 -7.28 -15.03 14.43
C ALA A 75 -6.40 -14.65 15.64
N ALA A 76 -5.78 -13.47 15.60
CA ALA A 76 -4.94 -12.96 16.68
C ALA A 76 -5.75 -12.71 17.97
N LEU A 77 -6.95 -12.14 17.85
CA LEU A 77 -7.84 -11.93 18.99
C LEU A 77 -8.30 -13.25 19.60
N LYS A 78 -8.65 -14.24 18.76
CA LYS A 78 -9.03 -15.56 19.24
C LYS A 78 -7.88 -16.24 19.99
N GLN A 79 -6.66 -16.19 19.45
CA GLN A 79 -5.49 -16.70 20.15
C GLN A 79 -5.30 -16.02 21.51
N ALA A 80 -5.41 -14.69 21.55
CA ALA A 80 -5.28 -13.95 22.80
C ALA A 80 -6.35 -14.34 23.84
N GLN A 81 -7.59 -14.59 23.41
CA GLN A 81 -8.67 -15.06 24.28
C GLN A 81 -8.44 -16.49 24.79
N ASP A 82 -7.85 -17.36 23.96
CA ASP A 82 -7.63 -18.76 24.30
C ASP A 82 -6.40 -18.96 25.21
N SER A 83 -5.35 -18.15 25.04
CA SER A 83 -4.07 -18.31 25.77
C SER A 83 -3.72 -17.20 26.75
N ASP A 84 -4.54 -16.14 26.86
CA ASP A 84 -4.26 -14.91 27.62
C ASP A 84 -2.93 -14.24 27.22
N ASP A 85 -2.47 -14.50 25.99
CA ASP A 85 -1.26 -13.93 25.38
C ASP A 85 -1.65 -12.95 24.27
N TYR A 86 -1.49 -11.66 24.56
CA TYR A 86 -1.89 -10.59 23.67
C TYR A 86 -0.81 -10.19 22.66
N ALA A 87 0.38 -10.79 22.69
CA ALA A 87 1.50 -10.35 21.84
C ALA A 87 1.16 -10.37 20.34
N ALA A 88 0.44 -11.40 19.87
CA ALA A 88 -0.01 -11.49 18.48
C ALA A 88 -1.07 -10.43 18.14
N PHE A 89 -1.96 -10.12 19.09
CA PHE A 89 -2.99 -9.10 18.92
C PHE A 89 -2.39 -7.68 18.92
N GLU A 90 -1.45 -7.39 19.82
CA GLU A 90 -0.69 -6.14 19.85
C GLU A 90 0.16 -5.94 18.58
N ALA A 91 0.77 -7.01 18.08
CA ALA A 91 1.48 -6.98 16.80
C ALA A 91 0.53 -6.66 15.64
N TRP A 92 -0.71 -7.18 15.66
CA TRP A 92 -1.73 -6.87 14.66
C TRP A 92 -2.23 -5.42 14.74
N THR A 93 -2.48 -4.87 15.94
CA THR A 93 -2.94 -3.48 16.09
C THR A 93 -1.90 -2.45 15.64
N SER A 94 -0.62 -2.84 15.63
CA SER A 94 0.50 -2.03 15.13
C SER A 94 0.65 -2.09 13.60
N GLN A 95 -0.13 -2.92 12.90
CA GLN A 95 -0.06 -3.03 11.44
C GLN A 95 -0.73 -1.83 10.76
N PRO A 96 -0.32 -1.49 9.52
CA PRO A 96 -0.92 -0.37 8.80
C PRO A 96 -2.42 -0.59 8.57
N SER A 97 -3.18 0.50 8.61
CA SER A 97 -4.58 0.50 8.20
C SER A 97 -4.69 0.28 6.68
N VAL A 98 -5.86 -0.16 6.22
CA VAL A 98 -6.14 -0.35 4.78
C VAL A 98 -5.91 0.95 4.00
N ALA A 99 -6.35 2.09 4.56
CA ALA A 99 -6.14 3.39 3.93
C ALA A 99 -4.65 3.74 3.84
N GLY A 100 -3.89 3.58 4.94
CA GLY A 100 -2.46 3.82 4.95
C GLY A 100 -1.69 2.91 3.98
N ALA A 101 -2.12 1.66 3.82
CA ALA A 101 -1.52 0.73 2.87
C ALA A 101 -1.82 1.11 1.40
N ILE A 102 -3.03 1.59 1.09
CA ILE A 102 -3.39 2.11 -0.24
C ILE A 102 -2.55 3.35 -0.56
N ASP A 103 -2.43 4.28 0.38
CA ASP A 103 -1.64 5.50 0.21
C ASP A 103 -0.17 5.18 -0.06
N ALA A 104 0.41 4.29 0.75
CA ALA A 104 1.79 3.82 0.56
C ALA A 104 2.00 3.15 -0.81
N ALA A 105 1.03 2.35 -1.28
CA ALA A 105 1.10 1.72 -2.60
C ALA A 105 1.03 2.74 -3.75
N GLY A 106 0.20 3.77 -3.62
CA GLY A 106 0.11 4.89 -4.57
C GLY A 106 1.40 5.70 -4.64
N LEU A 107 2.01 6.01 -3.50
CA LEU A 107 3.31 6.68 -3.43
C LEU A 107 4.40 5.84 -4.09
N ALA A 108 4.47 4.54 -3.79
CA ALA A 108 5.46 3.63 -4.39
C ALA A 108 5.36 3.59 -5.92
N LEU A 109 4.13 3.56 -6.46
CA LEU A 109 3.91 3.62 -7.92
C LEU A 109 4.36 4.96 -8.50
N THR A 110 4.06 6.07 -7.82
CA THR A 110 4.44 7.42 -8.26
C THR A 110 5.95 7.58 -8.33
N TYR A 111 6.69 7.11 -7.31
CA TYR A 111 8.15 7.10 -7.32
C TYR A 111 8.74 6.21 -8.42
N ALA A 112 8.15 5.03 -8.66
CA ALA A 112 8.58 4.15 -9.74
C ALA A 112 8.43 4.81 -11.13
N ILE A 113 7.30 5.49 -11.37
CA ILE A 113 7.06 6.22 -12.62
C ILE A 113 8.07 7.38 -12.75
N ALA A 114 8.26 8.18 -11.71
CA ALA A 114 9.20 9.30 -11.72
C ALA A 114 10.65 8.85 -12.02
N ALA A 115 11.08 7.72 -11.45
CA ALA A 115 12.40 7.15 -11.72
C ALA A 115 12.58 6.69 -13.18
N THR A 116 11.54 6.14 -13.79
CA THR A 116 11.55 5.75 -15.22
C THR A 116 11.45 6.95 -16.17
N GLY A 117 10.72 8.00 -15.78
CA GLY A 117 10.63 9.25 -16.54
C GLY A 117 11.95 10.03 -16.56
N LEU A 118 12.73 9.99 -15.47
CA LEU A 118 14.06 10.60 -15.41
C LEU A 118 15.04 9.94 -16.39
N HIS A 119 14.92 8.62 -16.61
CA HIS A 119 15.73 7.89 -17.60
C HIS A 119 15.37 8.26 -19.05
N ALA A 120 14.10 8.55 -19.34
CA ALA A 120 13.68 8.93 -20.69
C ALA A 120 14.17 10.34 -21.08
N SER A 121 14.15 11.31 -20.15
CA SER A 121 14.64 12.67 -20.44
C SER A 121 16.18 12.75 -20.60
N LEU A 122 16.94 11.89 -19.92
CA LEU A 122 18.41 11.83 -20.09
C LEU A 122 18.83 11.21 -21.44
N MET A 123 18.04 10.27 -21.97
CA MET A 123 18.30 9.68 -23.30
C MET A 123 17.90 10.61 -24.45
N ALA A 124 16.90 11.48 -24.26
CA ALA A 124 16.48 12.45 -25.27
C ALA A 124 17.52 13.59 -25.49
N VAL A 125 18.32 13.92 -24.47
CA VAL A 125 19.42 14.91 -24.60
C VAL A 125 20.68 14.31 -25.24
N ALA A 126 20.85 12.98 -25.22
CA ALA A 126 22.02 12.29 -25.77
C ALA A 126 21.91 11.91 -27.26
N LEU A 127 20.78 12.17 -27.91
CA LEU A 127 20.47 11.77 -29.29
C LEU A 127 20.14 12.96 -30.21
N ALA A 128 20.69 14.14 -29.96
CA ALA A 128 20.77 15.20 -30.97
C ALA A 128 22.07 15.01 -31.79
N PRO A 129 22.03 14.34 -32.97
CA PRO A 129 23.19 14.25 -33.84
C PRO A 129 23.55 15.62 -34.39
N PHE A 130 24.77 16.05 -34.05
CA PHE A 130 25.76 16.69 -34.92
C PHE A 130 25.32 16.80 -36.40
N GLN A 131 24.63 17.89 -36.75
CA GLN A 131 24.39 18.28 -38.14
C GLN A 131 24.44 19.81 -38.18
N MET A 132 25.47 20.34 -38.85
CA MET A 132 25.58 21.59 -39.61
C MET A 132 27.07 21.93 -39.64
N ALA A 133 27.81 21.33 -40.57
CA ALA A 133 27.96 21.78 -41.96
C ALA A 133 29.02 22.89 -42.07
N GLU A 134 30.18 22.42 -42.51
CA GLU A 134 31.27 23.12 -43.20
C GLU A 134 30.74 24.22 -44.13
N ALA A 135 31.22 25.44 -43.94
CA ALA A 135 31.08 26.52 -44.91
C ALA A 135 32.39 27.34 -44.93
N ALA A 136 33.16 27.07 -45.98
CA ALA A 136 34.12 27.92 -46.72
C ALA A 136 34.94 28.97 -45.95
#